data_AF-A0A4R2BFC6-F1
#
_entry.id   AF-A0A4R2BFC6-F1
#
_cell.length_a   1.000
_cell.length_b   1.000
_cell.length_c   1.000
_cell.angle_alpha   90.00
_cell.angle_beta   90.00
_cell.angle_gamma   90.00
#
_symmetry.space_group_name_H-M   'P 1'
#
loop_
_entity.id
_entity.type
_entity.pdbx_description
1 polymer ?
#
loop_
_entity_poly.entity_id
_entity_poly.type
_entity_poly.pdbx_seq_one_letter_code
_entity_poly.pdbx_strand_id
1 'polypeptide(L)'
;MNPVTITPSQDLLNDFAAQCVDLNKQAIIHALQTMPGDPIYIIESFVFSIIKALMERKSKLDILDDIGGGVFYKLASLLIELFQKDEDIIRCRN
;
A
#
# COMPACT_ATOMS: atom_id res chain seq x y z
N MET A 1 19.33 -9.23 25.53
CA MET A 1 18.66 -9.87 24.38
C MET A 1 18.71 -8.85 23.24
N ASN A 2 19.31 -9.19 22.11
CA ASN A 2 19.22 -8.35 20.92
C ASN A 2 17.82 -8.54 20.31
N PRO A 3 17.10 -7.47 19.93
CA PRO A 3 15.86 -7.62 19.21
C PRO A 3 16.16 -8.32 17.89
N VAL A 4 15.50 -9.45 17.66
CA VAL A 4 15.51 -10.12 16.37
C VAL A 4 14.57 -9.31 15.48
N THR A 5 15.13 -8.48 14.60
CA THR A 5 14.38 -7.82 13.54
C THR A 5 13.98 -8.87 12.52
N ILE A 6 12.73 -9.34 12.57
CA ILE A 6 12.17 -10.23 11.56
C ILE A 6 11.74 -9.37 10.38
N THR A 7 12.63 -9.22 9.39
CA THR A 7 12.23 -8.66 8.09
C THR A 7 11.24 -9.63 7.45
N PRO A 8 10.00 -9.22 7.11
CA PRO A 8 9.07 -10.09 6.42
C PRO A 8 9.68 -10.55 5.10
N SER A 9 9.49 -11.83 4.75
CA SER A 9 9.94 -12.34 3.45
C SER A 9 9.25 -11.56 2.33
N GLN A 10 9.93 -11.43 1.20
CA GLN A 10 9.37 -10.73 0.03
C GLN A 10 8.04 -11.36 -0.42
N ASP A 11 7.92 -12.69 -0.31
CA ASP A 11 6.68 -13.42 -0.64
C ASP A 11 5.52 -13.00 0.26
N LEU A 12 5.75 -12.87 1.57
CA LEU A 12 4.71 -12.43 2.50
C LEU A 12 4.27 -10.99 2.22
N LEU A 13 5.21 -10.11 1.85
CA LEU A 13 4.90 -8.74 1.44
C LEU A 13 4.08 -8.71 0.14
N ASN A 14 4.41 -9.57 -0.82
CA ASN A 14 3.69 -9.69 -2.08
C ASN A 14 2.26 -10.19 -1.86
N ASP A 15 2.07 -11.24 -1.07
CA ASP A 15 0.76 -11.80 -0.75
C ASP A 15 -0.12 -10.78 0.00
N PHE A 16 0.48 -10.04 0.93
CA PHE A 16 -0.20 -8.98 1.65
C PHE A 16 -0.61 -7.83 0.72
N ALA A 17 0.29 -7.42 -0.18
CA ALA A 17 0.01 -6.35 -1.13
C ALA A 17 -1.09 -6.73 -2.13
N ALA A 18 -1.09 -7.97 -2.63
CA ALA A 18 -2.14 -8.49 -3.50
C ALA A 18 -3.52 -8.45 -2.82
N GLN A 19 -3.62 -8.90 -1.56
CA GLN A 19 -4.85 -8.82 -0.77
C GLN A 19 -5.31 -7.36 -0.57
N CYS A 20 -4.37 -6.45 -0.31
CA CYS A 20 -4.69 -5.02 -0.20
C CYS A 20 -5.23 -4.47 -1.52
N VAL A 21 -4.66 -4.87 -2.66
CA VAL A 21 -5.17 -4.45 -3.96
C VAL A 21 -6.60 -4.93 -4.15
N ASP A 22 -6.87 -6.21 -3.95
CA ASP A 22 -8.21 -6.77 -4.13
C ASP A 22 -9.27 -6.09 -3.23
N LEU A 23 -8.93 -5.84 -1.96
CA LEU A 23 -9.86 -5.21 -1.01
C LEU A 23 -10.15 -3.74 -1.33
N ASN A 24 -9.21 -3.02 -1.93
CA ASN A 24 -9.33 -1.57 -2.14
C ASN A 24 -9.61 -1.17 -3.60
N LYS A 25 -9.51 -2.12 -4.55
CA LYS A 25 -9.67 -1.87 -5.99
C LYS A 25 -10.93 -1.09 -6.33
N GLN A 26 -12.08 -1.53 -5.81
CA GLN A 26 -13.37 -0.91 -6.12
C GLN A 26 -13.48 0.52 -5.57
N ALA A 27 -12.88 0.80 -4.41
CA ALA A 27 -12.87 2.15 -3.85
C ALA A 27 -12.01 3.10 -4.69
N ILE A 28 -10.86 2.63 -5.19
CA ILE A 28 -9.99 3.40 -6.08
C ILE A 28 -10.68 3.66 -7.42
N ILE A 29 -11.30 2.64 -8.03
CA ILE A 29 -12.07 2.79 -9.27
C ILE A 29 -13.15 3.86 -9.10
N HIS A 30 -13.92 3.78 -8.00
CA HIS A 30 -14.96 4.76 -7.72
C HIS A 30 -14.39 6.18 -7.57
N ALA A 31 -13.27 6.34 -6.85
CA ALA A 31 -12.63 7.64 -6.69
C ALA A 31 -12.14 8.20 -8.02
N LEU A 32 -11.51 7.39 -8.88
CA LEU A 32 -11.04 7.80 -10.20
C LEU A 32 -12.17 8.29 -11.12
N GLN A 33 -13.36 7.69 -11.00
CA GLN A 33 -14.52 8.05 -11.82
C GLN A 33 -15.27 9.29 -11.29
N THR A 34 -15.16 9.59 -10.00
CA THR A 34 -15.99 10.60 -9.34
C THR A 34 -15.24 11.85 -8.89
N MET A 35 -13.92 11.75 -8.70
CA MET A 35 -13.09 12.86 -8.23
C MET A 35 -12.31 13.47 -9.39
N PRO A 36 -12.35 14.80 -9.58
CA PRO A 36 -11.43 15.47 -10.49
C PRO A 36 -10.01 15.43 -9.92
N GLY A 37 -9.03 15.02 -10.71
CA GLY A 37 -7.63 15.02 -10.27
C GLY A 37 -6.73 14.12 -11.12
N ASP A 38 -5.43 14.17 -10.83
CA ASP A 38 -4.47 13.22 -11.41
C ASP A 38 -4.71 11.82 -10.82
N PRO A 39 -4.98 10.80 -11.66
CA PRO A 39 -5.13 9.42 -11.22
C PRO A 39 -3.97 8.91 -10.34
N ILE A 40 -2.74 9.35 -10.60
CA ILE A 40 -1.57 8.94 -9.81
C ILE A 40 -1.72 9.42 -8.37
N TYR A 41 -2.10 10.68 -8.18
CA TYR A 41 -2.29 11.27 -6.86
C TYR A 41 -3.41 10.59 -6.07
N ILE A 42 -4.49 10.20 -6.76
CA ILE A 42 -5.60 9.44 -6.15
C ILE A 42 -5.08 8.09 -5.64
N ILE A 43 -4.36 7.34 -6.48
CA ILE A 43 -3.78 6.04 -6.10
C ILE A 43 -2.83 6.19 -4.92
N GLU A 44 -1.89 7.14 -4.97
CA GLU A 44 -0.93 7.38 -3.88
C GLU A 44 -1.63 7.71 -2.56
N SER A 45 -2.70 8.52 -2.60
CA SER A 45 -3.49 8.87 -1.41
C SER A 45 -4.12 7.65 -0.75
N PHE A 46 -4.63 6.70 -1.54
CA PHE A 46 -5.15 5.42 -1.03
C PHE A 46 -4.04 4.56 -0.44
N VAL A 47 -2.89 4.46 -1.11
CA VAL A 47 -1.74 3.71 -0.58
C VAL A 47 -1.29 4.25 0.76
N PHE A 48 -1.10 5.57 0.90
CA PHE A 48 -0.72 6.16 2.18
C PHE A 48 -1.78 5.99 3.26
N SER A 49 -3.06 5.94 2.89
CA SER A 49 -4.15 5.62 3.82
C SER A 49 -4.07 4.17 4.32
N ILE A 50 -3.73 3.21 3.46
CA ILE A 50 -3.49 1.82 3.83
C ILE A 50 -2.28 1.72 4.78
N ILE A 51 -1.16 2.37 4.45
CA ILE A 51 0.04 2.38 5.30
C ILE A 51 -0.28 2.99 6.67
N LYS A 52 -1.00 4.12 6.72
CA LYS A 52 -1.43 4.74 7.97
C LYS A 52 -2.27 3.77 8.81
N ALA A 53 -3.26 3.10 8.22
CA ALA A 53 -4.09 2.13 8.93
C ALA A 53 -3.30 0.94 9.50
N LEU A 54 -2.20 0.54 8.83
CA LEU A 54 -1.28 -0.47 9.36
C LEU A 54 -0.48 0.05 10.54
N MET A 55 0.02 1.28 10.47
CA MET A 55 0.76 1.91 11.56
C MET A 55 -0.10 2.05 12.82
N GLU A 56 -1.39 2.40 12.67
CA GLU A 56 -2.32 2.56 13.80
C GLU A 56 -2.50 1.28 14.64
N ARG A 57 -2.21 0.10 14.08
CA ARG A 57 -2.31 -1.19 14.76
C ARG A 57 -1.02 -1.62 15.45
N LYS A 58 0.07 -0.85 15.31
CA LYS A 58 1.41 -1.20 15.79
C LYS A 58 1.84 -0.34 16.97
N SER A 59 2.74 -0.87 17.78
CA SER A 59 3.38 -0.06 18.83
C SER A 59 4.34 0.95 18.20
N LYS A 60 4.69 2.02 18.93
CA LYS A 60 5.67 3.02 18.46
C LYS A 60 7.03 2.40 18.14
N LEU A 61 7.46 1.38 18.89
CA LEU A 61 8.73 0.70 18.66
C LEU A 61 8.68 -0.10 17.36
N ASP A 62 7.62 -0.89 17.14
CA ASP A 62 7.47 -1.67 15.91
C ASP A 62 7.41 -0.78 14.66
N ILE A 63 6.76 0.39 14.76
CA ILE A 63 6.74 1.38 13.69
C ILE A 63 8.16 1.87 13.35
N LEU A 64 8.97 2.18 14.37
CA LEU A 64 10.36 2.62 14.16
C LEU A 64 11.22 1.51 13.56
N ASP A 65 11.02 0.26 13.98
CA ASP A 65 11.72 -0.90 13.42
C ASP A 65 11.33 -1.12 11.94
N ASP A 66 10.05 -1.02 11.59
CA ASP A 66 9.58 -1.10 10.20
C ASP A 66 10.12 0.04 9.32
N ILE A 67 10.17 1.26 9.87
CA ILE A 67 10.77 2.42 9.19
C ILE A 67 12.26 2.17 8.97
N GLY A 68 12.99 1.75 10.00
CA GLY A 68 14.42 1.44 9.93
C GLY A 68 14.74 0.30 8.97
N GLY A 69 13.86 -0.71 8.88
CA GLY A 69 13.95 -1.83 7.93
C GLY A 69 13.44 -1.51 6.52
N GLY A 70 12.88 -0.32 6.30
CA GLY A 70 12.34 0.10 5.00
C GLY A 70 11.05 -0.61 4.58
N VAL A 71 10.35 -1.27 5.50
CA VAL A 71 9.17 -2.11 5.20
C VAL A 71 8.04 -1.27 4.61
N PHE A 72 7.70 -0.13 5.23
CA PHE A 72 6.62 0.73 4.73
C PHE A 72 6.92 1.34 3.37
N TYR A 73 8.18 1.69 3.10
CA TYR A 73 8.59 2.22 1.80
C TYR A 73 8.46 1.16 0.70
N LYS A 74 8.96 -0.05 0.95
CA LYS A 74 8.84 -1.17 0.01
C LYS A 74 7.38 -1.53 -0.25
N LEU A 75 6.57 -1.59 0.80
CA LEU A 75 5.15 -1.90 0.69
C LEU A 75 4.39 -0.81 -0.08
N ALA A 76 4.68 0.47 0.20
CA ALA A 76 4.06 1.57 -0.53
C ALA A 76 4.40 1.52 -2.03
N SER A 77 5.69 1.35 -2.38
CA SER A 77 6.12 1.21 -3.78
C SER A 77 5.44 0.02 -4.47
N LEU A 78 5.37 -1.13 -3.79
CA LEU A 78 4.72 -2.33 -4.32
C LEU A 78 3.22 -2.13 -4.55
N LEU A 79 2.51 -1.51 -3.60
CA LEU A 79 1.08 -1.22 -3.74
C LEU A 79 0.81 -0.24 -4.90
N ILE A 80 1.61 0.82 -5.03
CA ILE A 80 1.50 1.78 -6.14
C ILE A 80 1.69 1.04 -7.47
N GLU A 81 2.74 0.23 -7.58
CA GLU A 81 3.01 -0.55 -8.79
C GLU A 81 1.86 -1.48 -9.15
N LEU A 82 1.33 -2.24 -8.17
CA LEU A 82 0.24 -3.18 -8.40
C LEU A 82 -1.05 -2.46 -8.82
N PHE A 83 -1.43 -1.36 -8.16
CA PHE A 83 -2.61 -0.58 -8.55
C PHE A 83 -2.45 0.05 -9.94
N GLN A 84 -1.25 0.54 -10.28
CA GLN A 84 -1.00 1.15 -11.59
C GLN A 84 -0.97 0.14 -12.74
N LYS A 85 -0.69 -1.14 -12.45
CA LYS A 85 -0.69 -2.25 -13.42
C LYS A 85 -2.03 -2.99 -13.52
N ASP A 86 -2.96 -2.73 -12.61
CA ASP A 86 -4.27 -3.37 -12.62
C ASP A 86 -5.11 -2.91 -13.82
N GLU A 87 -5.57 -3.86 -14.65
CA GLU A 87 -6.28 -3.54 -15.90
C GLU A 87 -7.60 -2.78 -15.68
N ASP A 88 -8.33 -3.10 -14.62
CA ASP A 88 -9.61 -2.45 -14.32
C ASP A 88 -9.38 -0.99 -13.92
N ILE A 89 -8.35 -0.75 -13.11
CA ILE A 89 -7.94 0.61 -12.72
C ILE A 89 -7.47 1.39 -13.95
N ILE A 90 -6.62 0.81 -14.81
CA ILE A 90 -6.11 1.47 -16.02
C ILE A 90 -7.27 1.94 -16.92
N ARG A 91 -8.28 1.09 -17.12
CA ARG A 91 -9.46 1.45 -17.94
C ARG A 91 -10.24 2.64 -17.41
N CYS A 92 -10.18 2.91 -16.11
CA CYS A 92 -10.87 4.02 -15.47
C CYS A 92 -10.08 5.35 -15.46
N ARG A 93 -8.82 5.34 -15.94
CA ARG A 93 -7.96 6.55 -15.99
C ARG A 93 -8.16 7.38 -17.26
N ASN A 94 -8.84 6.83 -18.26
CA ASN A 94 -9.10 7.43 -19.58
C ASN A 94 -10.55 7.94 -19.68
#